data_AF-A0A2J8M724-F1
#
_entry.id   AF-A0A2J8M724-F1
#
_cell.length_a   1.000
_cell.length_b   1.000
_cell.length_c   1.000
_cell.angle_alpha   90.00
_cell.angle_beta   90.00
_cell.angle_gamma   90.00
#
_symmetry.space_group_name_H-M   'P 1'
#
loop_
_entity.id
_entity.type
_entity.pdbx_description
1 polymer ?
#
loop_
_entity_poly.entity_id
_entity_poly.type
_entity_poly.pdbx_seq_one_letter_code
_entity_poly.pdbx_strand_id
1 'polypeptide(L)'
;MGIQGLLQFIKEASEPIHVRKYKGQVVAVDTYCWLHKGAIACAEKLAKGEPTDRRRQANLLKGKQLLREGKVSEARECFTRSINITHAMAHKVIKAARSQGVDCLVAPYEADAQLAYLNKAGIVQAIITEDSDLLAFGCKKVILKMDQFGNGLEIDQARLGMCRQLGDV
;
A
#
# COMPACT_ATOMS: atom_id res chain seq x y z
N MET A 1 2.00 -7.50 -5.72
CA MET A 1 2.54 -8.84 -5.34
C MET A 1 3.95 -8.53 -4.93
N GLY A 2 4.34 -8.93 -3.72
CA GLY A 2 5.68 -8.66 -3.21
C GLY A 2 6.49 -9.94 -2.99
N ILE A 3 7.72 -9.78 -2.53
CA ILE A 3 8.62 -10.84 -2.10
C ILE A 3 7.98 -11.55 -0.90
N GLN A 4 7.39 -12.71 -1.19
CA GLN A 4 6.64 -13.48 -0.20
C GLN A 4 7.53 -13.85 1.00
N GLY A 5 7.06 -13.55 2.20
CA GLY A 5 7.76 -13.88 3.43
C GLY A 5 8.92 -12.93 3.80
N LEU A 6 9.24 -11.92 2.97
CA LEU A 6 10.37 -11.03 3.20
C LEU A 6 10.32 -10.38 4.59
N LEU A 7 9.19 -9.75 4.95
CA LEU A 7 9.04 -9.10 6.26
C LEU A 7 9.27 -10.05 7.44
N GLN A 8 8.79 -11.30 7.32
CA GLN A 8 8.98 -12.30 8.38
C GLN A 8 10.43 -12.75 8.47
N PHE A 9 11.11 -12.80 7.33
CA PHE A 9 12.54 -13.04 7.25
C PHE A 9 13.27 -11.89 7.97
N ILE A 10 13.19 -10.65 7.51
CA ILE A 10 13.98 -9.54 8.07
C ILE A 10 13.38 -8.89 9.34
N LYS A 11 12.55 -9.60 10.10
CA LYS A 11 11.83 -9.05 11.27
C LYS A 11 12.75 -8.47 12.35
N GLU A 12 13.98 -8.97 12.49
CA GLU A 12 14.94 -8.49 13.50
C GLU A 12 15.46 -7.08 13.20
N ALA A 13 15.37 -6.64 11.93
CA ALA A 13 15.69 -5.28 11.53
C ALA A 13 14.52 -4.30 11.72
N SER A 14 13.34 -4.81 12.10
CA SER A 14 12.13 -4.02 12.24
C SER A 14 11.90 -3.50 13.66
N GLU A 15 11.38 -2.28 13.79
CA GLU A 15 11.08 -1.64 15.07
C GLU A 15 9.65 -1.09 15.08
N PRO A 16 8.87 -1.35 16.15
CA PRO A 16 7.61 -0.65 16.37
C PRO A 16 7.86 0.85 16.56
N ILE A 17 7.12 1.68 15.83
CA ILE A 17 7.25 3.14 15.91
C ILE A 17 5.88 3.83 15.91
N HIS A 18 5.90 5.12 16.25
CA HIS A 18 4.81 6.05 15.93
C HIS A 18 5.34 7.10 14.93
N VAL A 19 4.51 7.46 13.93
CA VAL A 19 4.84 8.46 12.88
C VAL A 19 5.28 9.83 13.42
N ARG A 20 4.98 10.16 14.70
CA ARG A 20 5.49 11.37 15.37
C ARG A 20 7.02 11.46 15.37
N LYS A 21 7.73 10.34 15.21
CA LYS A 21 9.19 10.27 14.96
C LYS A 21 9.63 11.20 13.81
N TYR A 22 8.77 11.40 12.81
CA TYR A 22 9.04 12.22 11.63
C TYR A 22 8.39 13.61 11.69
N LYS A 23 8.03 14.11 12.87
CA LYS A 23 7.47 15.46 13.02
C LYS A 23 8.45 16.51 12.46
N GLY A 24 7.96 17.35 11.55
CA GLY A 24 8.77 18.39 10.89
C GLY A 24 9.65 17.88 9.74
N GLN A 25 9.53 16.60 9.37
CA GLN A 25 10.22 15.98 8.24
C GLN A 25 9.22 15.68 7.12
N VAL A 26 9.72 15.28 5.96
CA VAL A 26 8.91 14.90 4.80
C VAL A 26 8.87 13.38 4.70
N VAL A 27 7.68 12.82 4.53
CA VAL A 27 7.45 11.38 4.36
C VAL A 27 6.67 11.16 3.08
N ALA A 28 7.11 10.23 2.23
CA ALA A 28 6.34 9.83 1.05
C ALA A 28 5.37 8.70 1.39
N VAL A 29 4.23 8.64 0.70
CA VAL A 29 3.20 7.63 0.92
C VAL A 29 2.92 6.90 -0.38
N ASP A 30 3.02 5.58 -0.36
CA ASP A 30 2.40 4.73 -1.37
C ASP A 30 0.88 4.77 -1.19
N THR A 31 0.25 5.65 -1.97
CA THR A 31 -1.19 5.94 -1.83
C THR A 31 -2.05 4.77 -2.32
N TYR A 32 -1.53 3.90 -3.20
CA TYR A 32 -2.30 2.78 -3.73
C TYR A 32 -2.68 1.78 -2.65
N CYS A 33 -1.80 1.57 -1.66
CA CYS A 33 -2.07 0.75 -0.48
C CYS A 33 -3.34 1.21 0.26
N TRP A 34 -3.50 2.51 0.49
CA TRP A 34 -4.66 3.08 1.17
C TRP A 34 -5.89 3.15 0.28
N LEU A 35 -5.72 3.50 -0.99
CA LEU A 35 -6.83 3.57 -1.95
C LEU A 35 -7.47 2.19 -2.14
N HIS A 36 -6.66 1.13 -2.15
CA HIS A 36 -7.16 -0.25 -2.18
C HIS A 36 -7.93 -0.59 -0.91
N LYS A 37 -7.41 -0.31 0.29
CA LYS A 37 -8.12 -0.53 1.56
C LYS A 37 -9.44 0.24 1.62
N GLY A 38 -9.44 1.50 1.17
CA GLY A 38 -10.64 2.35 1.13
C GLY A 38 -11.70 1.83 0.15
N ALA A 39 -11.29 1.29 -0.99
CA ALA A 39 -12.19 0.71 -1.98
C ALA A 39 -12.94 -0.53 -1.46
N ILE A 40 -12.41 -1.24 -0.46
CA ILE A 40 -13.09 -2.40 0.16
C ILE A 40 -14.43 -1.98 0.79
N ALA A 41 -14.50 -0.80 1.40
CA ALA A 41 -15.72 -0.30 2.02
C ALA A 41 -16.86 -0.04 1.00
N CYS A 42 -16.51 0.16 -0.28
CA CYS A 42 -17.46 0.41 -1.36
C CYS A 42 -17.35 -0.61 -2.51
N ALA A 43 -16.78 -1.79 -2.24
CA ALA A 43 -16.46 -2.81 -3.25
C ALA A 43 -17.68 -3.21 -4.10
N GLU A 44 -18.83 -3.42 -3.48
CA GLU A 44 -20.07 -3.78 -4.19
C GLU A 44 -20.51 -2.69 -5.17
N LYS A 45 -20.43 -1.41 -4.76
CA LYS A 45 -20.82 -0.26 -5.60
C LYS A 45 -19.85 -0.11 -6.78
N LEU A 46 -18.54 -0.23 -6.51
CA LEU A 46 -17.50 -0.14 -7.53
C LEU A 46 -17.63 -1.27 -8.57
N ALA A 47 -17.88 -2.50 -8.12
CA ALA A 47 -17.89 -3.65 -9.00
C ALA A 47 -19.10 -3.68 -9.96
N LYS A 48 -20.13 -2.86 -9.73
CA LYS A 48 -21.30 -2.74 -10.62
C LYS A 48 -21.11 -1.76 -11.79
N GLY A 49 -20.03 -0.96 -11.80
CA GLY A 49 -19.94 0.23 -12.67
C GLY A 49 -18.89 0.25 -13.77
N GLU A 50 -17.88 -0.64 -13.77
CA GLU A 50 -16.75 -0.54 -14.72
C GLU A 50 -16.30 -1.89 -15.32
N PRO A 51 -15.79 -1.91 -16.58
CA PRO A 51 -15.14 -3.08 -17.17
C PRO A 51 -13.82 -3.41 -16.45
N THR A 52 -13.52 -4.69 -16.30
CA THR A 52 -12.32 -5.17 -15.58
C THR A 52 -11.77 -6.45 -16.22
N ASP A 53 -10.53 -6.83 -15.86
CA ASP A 53 -9.88 -8.05 -16.34
C ASP A 53 -10.68 -9.34 -16.04
N ARG A 54 -10.36 -10.44 -16.74
CA ARG A 54 -11.08 -11.73 -16.63
C ARG A 54 -11.15 -12.27 -15.20
N ARG A 55 -10.10 -12.11 -14.39
CA ARG A 55 -10.06 -12.66 -13.01
C ARG A 55 -10.99 -11.86 -12.09
N ARG A 56 -10.97 -10.54 -12.20
CA ARG A 56 -11.87 -9.65 -11.46
C ARG A 56 -13.30 -9.79 -11.95
N GLN A 57 -13.50 -9.98 -13.26
CA GLN A 57 -14.81 -10.24 -13.85
C GLN A 57 -15.40 -11.57 -13.37
N ALA A 58 -14.59 -12.63 -13.25
CA ALA A 58 -15.01 -13.90 -12.67
C ALA A 58 -15.43 -13.74 -11.19
N ASN A 59 -14.66 -12.99 -10.39
CA ASN A 59 -15.01 -12.69 -9.00
C ASN A 59 -16.29 -11.83 -8.91
N LEU A 60 -16.48 -10.85 -9.79
CA LEU A 60 -17.69 -10.04 -9.87
C LEU A 60 -18.93 -10.91 -10.18
N LEU A 61 -18.85 -11.78 -11.19
CA LEU A 61 -19.93 -12.68 -11.57
C LEU A 61 -20.28 -13.64 -10.44
N LYS A 62 -19.25 -14.22 -9.79
CA LYS A 62 -19.43 -15.09 -8.62
C LYS A 62 -20.08 -14.34 -7.46
N GLY A 63 -19.64 -13.12 -7.16
CA GLY A 63 -20.23 -12.28 -6.12
C GLY A 63 -21.71 -11.96 -6.39
N LYS A 64 -22.07 -11.63 -7.64
CA LYS A 64 -23.47 -11.41 -8.06
C LYS A 64 -24.32 -12.67 -7.90
N GLN A 65 -23.77 -13.85 -8.22
CA GLN A 65 -24.46 -15.12 -8.04
C GLN A 65 -24.71 -15.42 -6.57
N LEU A 66 -23.68 -15.35 -5.73
CA LEU A 66 -23.77 -15.59 -4.29
C LEU A 66 -24.76 -14.64 -3.60
N LEU A 67 -24.84 -13.38 -4.07
CA LEU A 67 -25.82 -12.42 -3.58
C LEU A 67 -27.26 -12.83 -3.90
N ARG A 68 -27.52 -13.39 -5.10
CA ARG A 68 -28.83 -13.95 -5.48
C ARG A 68 -29.19 -15.19 -4.66
N GLU A 69 -28.19 -15.94 -4.21
CA GLU A 69 -28.34 -17.11 -3.33
C GLU A 69 -28.47 -16.72 -1.84
N GLY A 70 -28.43 -15.42 -1.49
CA GLY A 70 -28.50 -14.96 -0.10
C GLY A 70 -27.20 -15.10 0.70
N LYS A 71 -26.11 -15.56 0.09
CA LYS A 71 -24.79 -15.75 0.72
C LYS A 71 -24.00 -14.43 0.76
N VAL A 72 -24.48 -13.50 1.58
CA VAL A 72 -23.99 -12.11 1.63
C VAL A 72 -22.50 -12.02 1.98
N SER A 73 -22.02 -12.82 2.94
CA SER A 73 -20.62 -12.79 3.39
C SER A 73 -19.65 -13.18 2.26
N GLU A 74 -19.90 -14.31 1.61
CA GLU A 74 -19.08 -14.83 0.52
C GLU A 74 -19.13 -13.91 -0.72
N ALA A 75 -20.30 -13.30 -0.99
CA ALA A 75 -20.45 -12.32 -2.05
C ALA A 75 -19.54 -11.10 -1.82
N ARG A 76 -19.46 -10.61 -0.57
CA ARG A 76 -18.61 -9.48 -0.19
C ARG A 76 -17.12 -9.76 -0.38
N GLU A 77 -16.67 -10.98 -0.09
CA GLU A 77 -15.28 -11.39 -0.38
C GLU A 77 -14.98 -11.39 -1.88
N CYS A 78 -15.92 -11.89 -2.69
CA CYS A 78 -15.78 -11.89 -4.14
C CYS A 78 -15.73 -10.47 -4.70
N PHE A 79 -16.58 -9.55 -4.22
CA PHE A 79 -16.52 -8.15 -4.63
C PHE A 79 -15.20 -7.49 -4.25
N THR A 80 -14.69 -7.78 -3.05
CA THR A 80 -13.38 -7.28 -2.58
C THR A 80 -12.25 -7.72 -3.53
N ARG A 81 -12.28 -8.98 -3.99
CA ARG A 81 -11.30 -9.51 -4.97
C ARG A 81 -11.48 -8.98 -6.40
N SER A 82 -12.60 -8.33 -6.69
CA SER A 82 -12.91 -7.76 -8.01
C SER A 82 -12.54 -6.27 -8.14
N ILE A 83 -12.09 -5.63 -7.05
CA ILE A 83 -11.75 -4.19 -7.04
C ILE A 83 -10.68 -3.89 -8.09
N ASN A 84 -10.96 -2.87 -8.90
CA ASN A 84 -10.00 -2.24 -9.80
C ASN A 84 -9.80 -0.79 -9.35
N ILE A 85 -8.55 -0.40 -9.06
CA ILE A 85 -8.22 0.98 -8.71
C ILE A 85 -7.87 1.73 -10.00
N THR A 86 -8.71 2.69 -10.37
CA THR A 86 -8.54 3.47 -11.60
C THR A 86 -7.88 4.83 -11.36
N HIS A 87 -7.29 5.39 -12.42
CA HIS A 87 -6.76 6.76 -12.41
C HIS A 87 -7.83 7.80 -12.03
N ALA A 88 -9.09 7.59 -12.41
CA ALA A 88 -10.18 8.47 -12.03
C ALA A 88 -10.43 8.45 -10.51
N MET A 89 -10.30 7.29 -9.86
CA MET A 89 -10.36 7.17 -8.40
C MET A 89 -9.17 7.87 -7.74
N ALA A 90 -7.95 7.62 -8.22
CA ALA A 90 -6.73 8.26 -7.71
C ALA A 90 -6.79 9.80 -7.85
N HIS A 91 -7.29 10.31 -8.98
CA HIS A 91 -7.43 11.75 -9.21
C HIS A 91 -8.39 12.43 -8.23
N LYS A 92 -9.45 11.74 -7.77
CA LYS A 92 -10.33 12.26 -6.71
C LYS A 92 -9.57 12.44 -5.39
N VAL A 93 -8.69 11.48 -5.05
CA VAL A 93 -7.81 11.57 -3.87
C VAL A 93 -6.83 12.72 -4.02
N ILE A 94 -6.18 12.85 -5.18
CA ILE A 94 -5.24 13.95 -5.47
C ILE A 94 -5.91 15.31 -5.28
N LYS A 95 -7.13 15.49 -5.80
CA LYS A 95 -7.89 16.74 -5.62
C LYS A 95 -8.18 17.03 -4.15
N ALA A 96 -8.61 16.02 -3.39
CA ALA A 96 -8.88 16.17 -1.96
C ALA A 96 -7.62 16.53 -1.16
N ALA A 97 -6.51 15.83 -1.42
CA ALA A 97 -5.22 16.08 -0.77
C ALA A 97 -4.68 17.49 -1.06
N ARG A 98 -4.69 17.91 -2.34
CA ARG A 98 -4.25 19.26 -2.73
C ARG A 98 -5.11 20.36 -2.11
N SER A 99 -6.40 20.13 -1.91
CA SER A 99 -7.27 21.10 -1.22
C SER A 99 -6.89 21.33 0.25
N GLN A 100 -6.13 20.41 0.84
CA GLN A 100 -5.57 20.50 2.19
C GLN A 100 -4.10 20.93 2.18
N GLY A 101 -3.55 21.34 1.04
CA GLY A 101 -2.14 21.71 0.90
C GLY A 101 -1.16 20.53 0.94
N VAL A 102 -1.63 19.31 0.67
CA VAL A 102 -0.78 18.12 0.61
C VAL A 102 -0.29 17.90 -0.82
N ASP A 103 1.03 17.84 -0.99
CA ASP A 103 1.66 17.58 -2.27
C ASP A 103 1.33 16.19 -2.82
N CYS A 104 1.06 16.12 -4.12
CA CYS A 104 0.73 14.88 -4.82
C CYS A 104 1.55 14.77 -6.10
N LEU A 105 2.28 13.66 -6.21
CA LEU A 105 3.12 13.32 -7.36
C LEU A 105 2.64 11.99 -7.96
N VAL A 106 2.44 11.96 -9.27
CA VAL A 106 2.12 10.73 -10.02
C VAL A 106 3.40 10.21 -10.64
N ALA A 107 3.78 8.98 -10.30
CA ALA A 107 4.95 8.34 -10.88
C ALA A 107 4.74 8.14 -12.40
N PRO A 108 5.81 8.23 -13.21
CA PRO A 108 5.71 7.96 -14.66
C PRO A 108 5.36 6.49 -14.95
N TYR A 109 5.67 5.59 -14.01
CA TYR A 109 5.36 4.16 -14.06
C TYR A 109 4.97 3.66 -12.66
N GLU A 110 5.72 2.73 -12.08
CA GLU A 110 5.46 2.19 -10.74
C GLU A 110 5.84 3.18 -9.64
N ALA A 111 5.00 3.24 -8.61
CA ALA A 111 5.24 4.10 -7.45
C ALA A 111 6.49 3.67 -6.69
N ASP A 112 6.82 2.39 -6.69
CA ASP A 112 7.95 1.76 -6.00
C ASP A 112 9.28 2.47 -6.34
N ALA A 113 9.59 2.60 -7.63
CA ALA A 113 10.80 3.27 -8.10
C ALA A 113 10.80 4.77 -7.78
N GLN A 114 9.65 5.42 -7.89
CA GLN A 114 9.51 6.85 -7.59
C GLN A 114 9.72 7.14 -6.10
N LEU A 115 9.14 6.32 -5.23
CA LEU A 115 9.29 6.40 -3.78
C LEU A 115 10.74 6.14 -3.38
N ALA A 116 11.36 5.10 -3.93
CA ALA A 116 12.76 4.79 -3.71
C ALA A 116 13.68 5.94 -4.13
N TYR A 117 13.43 6.55 -5.29
CA TYR A 117 14.16 7.74 -5.73
C TYR A 117 14.04 8.89 -4.72
N LEU A 118 12.82 9.24 -4.30
CA LEU A 118 12.59 10.34 -3.36
C LEU A 118 13.34 10.12 -2.03
N ASN A 119 13.37 8.88 -1.54
CA ASN A 119 14.06 8.55 -0.29
C ASN A 119 15.58 8.51 -0.44
N LYS A 120 16.10 7.95 -1.54
CA LYS A 120 17.54 7.91 -1.83
C LYS A 120 18.12 9.30 -2.06
N ALA A 121 17.38 10.18 -2.73
CA ALA A 121 17.72 11.58 -2.97
C ALA A 121 17.64 12.46 -1.71
N GLY A 122 17.11 11.94 -0.59
CA GLY A 122 16.96 12.69 0.67
C GLY A 122 15.80 13.69 0.64
N ILE A 123 14.95 13.66 -0.38
CA ILE A 123 13.75 14.49 -0.50
C ILE A 123 12.74 14.10 0.58
N VAL A 124 12.64 12.80 0.88
CA VAL A 124 11.82 12.27 1.99
C VAL A 124 12.65 11.41 2.92
N GLN A 125 12.35 11.48 4.22
CA GLN A 125 13.09 10.78 5.27
C GLN A 125 12.60 9.35 5.50
N ALA A 126 11.36 9.05 5.13
CA ALA A 126 10.80 7.70 5.14
C ALA A 126 9.71 7.53 4.08
N ILE A 127 9.34 6.28 3.82
CA ILE A 127 8.23 5.88 2.94
C ILE A 127 7.21 5.09 3.76
N ILE A 128 5.93 5.43 3.66
CA ILE A 128 4.83 4.62 4.18
C ILE A 128 4.27 3.76 3.05
N THR A 129 4.25 2.44 3.23
CA THR A 129 3.67 1.49 2.27
C THR A 129 3.26 0.19 2.98
N GLU A 130 2.55 -0.71 2.30
CA GLU A 130 2.39 -2.11 2.73
C GLU A 130 3.28 -3.06 1.92
N ASP A 131 3.97 -2.56 0.90
CA ASP A 131 4.84 -3.34 0.04
C ASP A 131 6.29 -3.35 0.57
N SER A 132 6.74 -4.52 1.03
CA SER A 132 8.11 -4.69 1.50
C SER A 132 9.15 -4.63 0.38
N ASP A 133 8.72 -4.70 -0.88
CA ASP A 133 9.61 -4.73 -2.05
C ASP A 133 10.41 -3.44 -2.21
N LEU A 134 9.93 -2.34 -1.64
CA LEU A 134 10.65 -1.06 -1.56
C LEU A 134 12.06 -1.22 -0.96
N LEU A 135 12.28 -2.20 -0.09
CA LEU A 135 13.61 -2.50 0.44
C LEU A 135 14.57 -3.00 -0.64
N ALA A 136 14.09 -3.79 -1.61
CA ALA A 136 14.89 -4.24 -2.75
C ALA A 136 15.28 -3.09 -3.70
N PHE A 137 14.49 -2.02 -3.75
CA PHE A 137 14.85 -0.78 -4.46
C PHE A 137 15.92 0.06 -3.73
N GLY A 138 16.33 -0.35 -2.52
CA GLY A 138 17.33 0.34 -1.71
C GLY A 138 16.76 1.55 -0.97
N CYS A 139 15.50 1.49 -0.54
CA CYS A 139 14.93 2.47 0.38
C CYS A 139 15.62 2.39 1.74
N LYS A 140 15.98 3.56 2.29
CA LYS A 140 16.66 3.68 3.59
C LYS A 140 15.71 3.37 4.75
N LYS A 141 14.49 3.93 4.73
CA LYS A 141 13.51 3.75 5.81
C LYS A 141 12.12 3.51 5.25
N VAL A 142 11.53 2.38 5.61
CA VAL A 142 10.20 1.96 5.16
C VAL A 142 9.32 1.70 6.39
N ILE A 143 8.17 2.36 6.46
CA ILE A 143 7.16 2.20 7.50
C ILE A 143 6.04 1.34 6.94
N LEU A 144 5.91 0.13 7.48
CA LEU A 144 4.94 -0.89 7.10
C LEU A 144 3.82 -0.98 8.14
N LYS A 145 2.67 -1.54 7.73
CA LYS A 145 1.54 -1.87 8.62
C LYS A 145 1.09 -0.70 9.50
N MET A 146 1.17 0.52 8.99
CA MET A 146 0.79 1.70 9.76
C MET A 146 -0.73 1.78 9.89
N ASP A 147 -1.23 1.90 11.12
CA ASP A 147 -2.64 2.09 11.42
C ASP A 147 -3.08 3.56 11.27
N GLN A 148 -4.38 3.82 11.41
CA GLN A 148 -4.96 5.17 11.33
C GLN A 148 -4.55 6.11 12.48
N PHE A 149 -3.97 5.57 13.56
CA PHE A 149 -3.49 6.33 14.70
C PHE A 149 -2.00 6.69 14.58
N GLY A 150 -1.32 6.16 13.55
CA GLY A 150 0.07 6.44 13.24
C GLY A 150 1.05 5.46 13.88
N ASN A 151 0.59 4.34 14.43
CA ASN A 151 1.46 3.25 14.90
C ASN A 151 1.80 2.34 13.73
N GLY A 152 3.07 2.00 13.57
CA GLY A 152 3.52 1.14 12.48
C GLY A 152 4.81 0.41 12.81
N LEU A 153 5.34 -0.29 11.82
CA LEU A 153 6.59 -1.05 11.93
C LEU A 153 7.60 -0.47 10.93
N GLU A 154 8.68 0.12 11.42
CA GLU A 154 9.74 0.66 10.57
C GLU A 154 10.83 -0.37 10.33
N ILE A 155 11.31 -0.46 9.09
CA ILE A 155 12.56 -1.13 8.74
C ILE A 155 13.55 -0.06 8.25
N ASP A 156 14.72 -0.02 8.88
CA ASP A 156 15.85 0.79 8.46
C ASP A 156 16.87 -0.12 7.76
N GLN A 157 17.25 0.24 6.53
CA GLN A 157 18.25 -0.47 5.73
C GLN A 157 19.56 -0.64 6.50
N ALA A 158 19.98 0.36 7.27
CA ALA A 158 21.21 0.31 8.05
C ALA A 158 21.17 -0.73 9.18
N ARG A 159 19.99 -1.25 9.50
CA ARG A 159 19.77 -2.25 10.55
C ARG A 159 19.60 -3.67 10.01
N LEU A 160 19.70 -3.88 8.69
CA LEU A 160 19.54 -5.22 8.11
C LEU A 160 20.58 -6.21 8.66
N GLY A 161 21.80 -5.77 9.01
CA GLY A 161 22.80 -6.60 9.68
C GLY A 161 22.40 -7.14 11.06
N MET A 162 21.29 -6.66 11.64
CA MET A 162 20.71 -7.25 12.86
C MET A 162 20.08 -8.63 12.58
N CYS A 163 19.71 -8.92 11.34
CA CYS A 163 19.10 -10.17 10.94
C CYS A 163 20.16 -11.27 10.76
N ARG A 164 20.35 -12.13 11.76
CA ARG A 164 21.43 -13.14 11.74
C ARG A 164 21.41 -14.06 10.52
N GLN A 165 20.22 -14.39 10.04
CA GLN A 165 20.03 -15.28 8.89
C GLN A 165 20.43 -14.64 7.55
N LEU A 166 20.68 -13.33 7.49
CA LEU A 166 21.26 -12.69 6.32
C LEU A 166 22.77 -12.93 6.20
N GLY A 167 23.43 -13.38 7.27
CA GLY A 167 24.88 -13.54 7.34
C GLY A 167 25.60 -12.23 7.71
N ASP A 168 26.88 -12.14 7.34
CA ASP A 168 27.68 -10.93 7.55
C ASP A 168 27.33 -9.89 6.45
N VAL A 169 26.37 -9.02 6.73
CA VAL A 169 25.85 -7.96 5.83
C VAL A 169 25.94 -6.59 6.47
#